data_AF-A0A0Q9PFD8-F1
#
_entry.id   AF-A0A0Q9PFD8-F1
#
_cell.length_a   1.000
_cell.length_b   1.000
_cell.length_c   1.000
_cell.angle_alpha   90.00
_cell.angle_beta   90.00
_cell.angle_gamma   90.00
#
_symmetry.space_group_name_H-M   'P 1'
#
loop_
_entity.id
_entity.type
_entity.pdbx_description
1 polymer ?
#
loop_
_entity_poly.entity_id
_entity_poly.type
_entity_poly.pdbx_seq_one_letter_code
_entity_poly.pdbx_strand_id
1 'polypeptide(L)'
;MSIRSAGLEESLDNYMWKNLSASSLDDAVVDPTRVASKADRGHAICGALAMAQLSELTKPEQSAYVDGKAQELAYIRGEHVDFVRKQLAGLIQQHANEWDEFVAHQGDSSYLAPFSGDMR
;
A
#
# COMPACT_ATOMS: atom_id res chain seq x y z
N MET A 1 -1.30 1.59 11.91
CA MET A 1 -0.31 2.56 12.44
C MET A 1 0.69 2.82 11.34
N SER A 2 0.58 3.97 10.67
CA SER A 2 1.63 4.45 9.75
C SER A 2 2.68 5.26 10.51
N ILE A 3 3.88 5.43 9.92
CA ILE A 3 4.95 6.31 10.44
C ILE A 3 4.40 7.70 10.77
N ARG A 4 3.53 8.23 9.90
CA ARG A 4 2.85 9.52 10.07
C ARG A 4 1.93 9.53 11.29
N SER A 5 1.14 8.48 11.51
CA SER A 5 0.24 8.37 12.67
C SER A 5 0.99 8.17 13.99
N ALA A 6 2.24 7.70 13.95
CA ALA A 6 3.10 7.49 15.10
C ALA A 6 3.85 8.77 15.54
N GLY A 7 3.67 9.89 14.85
CA GLY A 7 4.37 11.15 15.14
C GLY A 7 5.87 11.10 14.83
N LEU A 8 6.32 10.12 14.05
CA LEU A 8 7.71 10.01 13.62
C LEU A 8 7.89 10.87 12.35
N GLU A 9 8.70 11.92 12.45
CA GLU A 9 9.14 12.69 11.29
C GLU A 9 10.35 11.98 10.67
N GLU A 10 10.16 11.49 9.44
CA GLU A 10 11.27 11.00 8.63
C GLU A 10 11.65 12.07 7.61
N SER A 11 12.94 12.41 7.54
CA SER A 11 13.41 13.36 6.54
C SER A 11 13.23 12.77 5.15
N LEU A 12 12.59 13.54 4.27
CA LEU A 12 12.48 13.19 2.86
C LEU A 12 13.87 13.04 2.21
N ASP A 13 14.93 13.61 2.80
CA ASP A 13 16.31 13.50 2.33
C ASP A 13 16.88 12.08 2.32
N ASN A 14 16.24 11.15 3.03
CA ASN A 14 16.61 9.73 3.00
C ASN A 14 16.13 9.01 1.73
N TYR A 15 15.20 9.61 0.98
CA TYR A 15 14.57 8.96 -0.16
C TYR A 15 15.19 9.44 -1.47
N MET A 16 15.62 8.49 -2.31
CA MET A 16 16.16 8.77 -3.64
C MET A 16 15.06 9.15 -4.65
N TRP A 17 13.85 8.57 -4.51
CA TRP A 17 12.65 8.92 -5.26
C TRP A 17 11.65 9.61 -4.33
N LYS A 18 11.64 10.95 -4.32
CA LYS A 18 10.81 11.76 -3.40
C LYS A 18 9.49 12.19 -4.04
N ASN A 19 9.47 12.43 -5.36
CA ASN A 19 8.30 12.97 -6.04
C ASN A 19 7.44 11.84 -6.61
N LEU A 20 6.59 11.26 -5.77
CA LEU A 20 5.68 10.18 -6.18
C LEU A 20 4.50 10.68 -7.04
N SER A 21 4.32 11.99 -7.16
CA SER A 21 3.35 12.61 -8.07
C SER A 21 3.85 12.71 -9.52
N ALA A 22 5.12 12.36 -9.76
CA ALA A 22 5.71 12.41 -11.10
C ALA A 22 5.10 11.35 -12.04
N SER A 23 5.10 11.64 -13.35
CA SER A 23 4.56 10.73 -14.37
C SER A 23 5.41 9.50 -14.67
N SER A 24 6.66 9.51 -14.21
CA SER A 24 7.56 8.38 -14.36
C SER A 24 8.48 8.25 -13.15
N LEU A 25 9.08 7.08 -12.98
CA LEU A 25 10.06 6.85 -11.92
C LEU A 25 11.35 7.66 -12.17
N ASP A 26 11.69 7.97 -13.42
CA ASP A 26 12.85 8.83 -13.71
C ASP A 26 12.58 10.28 -13.33
N ASP A 27 11.34 10.75 -13.44
CA ASP A 27 10.94 12.10 -13.01
C ASP A 27 10.74 12.21 -11.49
N ALA A 28 10.65 11.07 -10.79
CA ALA A 28 10.46 11.00 -9.35
C ALA A 28 11.77 11.14 -8.54
N VAL A 29 12.92 11.00 -9.21
CA VAL A 29 14.26 10.99 -8.59
C VAL A 29 14.73 12.41 -8.26
N VAL A 30 15.52 12.54 -7.19
CA VAL A 30 16.05 13.84 -6.74
C VAL A 30 17.25 14.28 -7.56
N ASP A 31 18.12 13.33 -7.90
CA ASP A 31 19.30 13.57 -8.73
C ASP A 31 18.93 13.33 -10.21
N PRO A 32 18.81 14.39 -11.03
CA PRO A 32 18.39 14.25 -12.43
C PRO A 32 19.40 13.47 -13.30
N THR A 33 20.61 13.22 -12.79
CA THR A 33 21.61 12.39 -13.48
C THR A 33 21.42 10.88 -13.23
N ARG A 34 20.62 10.52 -12.21
CA ARG A 34 20.30 9.14 -11.87
C ARG A 34 19.14 8.63 -12.73
N VAL A 35 19.47 7.78 -13.69
CA VAL A 35 18.45 7.00 -14.43
C VAL A 35 18.04 5.81 -13.58
N ALA A 36 16.74 5.60 -13.40
CA ALA A 36 16.25 4.45 -12.66
C ALA A 36 16.51 3.17 -13.47
N SER A 37 17.14 2.20 -12.82
CA SER A 37 17.49 0.92 -13.43
C SER A 37 16.25 0.05 -13.62
N LYS A 38 16.40 -1.05 -14.38
CA LYS A 38 15.35 -2.08 -14.48
C LYS A 38 14.93 -2.62 -13.11
N ALA A 39 15.89 -2.77 -12.18
CA ALA A 39 15.61 -3.23 -10.83
C ALA A 39 14.79 -2.20 -10.04
N ASP A 40 15.14 -0.92 -10.13
CA ASP A 40 14.41 0.16 -9.46
C ASP A 40 12.95 0.22 -9.92
N ARG A 41 12.72 0.12 -11.23
CA ARG A 41 11.37 0.05 -11.81
C ARG A 41 10.60 -1.17 -11.33
N GLY A 42 11.27 -2.33 -11.30
CA GLY A 42 10.69 -3.56 -10.77
C GLY A 42 10.26 -3.40 -9.30
N HIS A 43 11.11 -2.83 -8.46
CA HIS A 43 10.78 -2.59 -7.05
C HIS A 43 9.63 -1.59 -6.88
N ALA A 44 9.60 -0.49 -7.65
CA ALA A 44 8.51 0.47 -7.59
C ALA A 44 7.16 -0.16 -7.95
N ILE A 45 7.12 -0.95 -9.03
CA ILE A 45 5.91 -1.65 -9.47
C ILE A 45 5.49 -2.71 -8.45
N CYS A 46 6.41 -3.56 -7.99
CA CYS A 46 6.10 -4.59 -7.00
C CYS A 46 5.61 -3.99 -5.68
N GLY A 47 6.21 -2.88 -5.25
CA GLY A 47 5.78 -2.15 -4.06
C GLY A 47 4.36 -1.61 -4.20
N ALA A 48 4.08 -0.88 -5.28
CA ALA A 48 2.74 -0.36 -5.54
C ALA A 48 1.69 -1.48 -5.69
N LEU A 49 2.03 -2.56 -6.39
CA LEU A 49 1.17 -3.73 -6.54
C LEU A 49 0.89 -4.41 -5.21
N ALA A 50 1.89 -4.58 -4.35
CA ALA A 50 1.69 -5.19 -3.03
C ALA A 50 0.75 -4.35 -2.14
N MET A 51 0.87 -3.02 -2.21
CA MET A 51 -0.04 -2.12 -1.49
C MET A 51 -1.47 -2.21 -2.03
N ALA A 52 -1.64 -2.22 -3.36
CA ALA A 52 -2.94 -2.37 -3.99
C ALA A 52 -3.58 -3.74 -3.68
N GLN A 53 -2.81 -4.82 -3.75
CA GLN A 53 -3.29 -6.19 -3.47
C GLN A 53 -3.81 -6.37 -2.05
N LEU A 54 -3.29 -5.63 -1.07
CA LEU A 54 -3.82 -5.68 0.28
C LEU A 54 -5.21 -5.02 0.35
N SER A 55 -5.45 -3.93 -0.40
CA SER A 55 -6.75 -3.28 -0.53
C SER A 55 -7.79 -4.20 -1.17
N GLU A 56 -7.39 -5.01 -2.15
CA GLU A 56 -8.23 -6.00 -2.83
C GLU A 56 -8.82 -7.06 -1.88
N LEU A 57 -8.21 -7.29 -0.71
CA LEU A 57 -8.73 -8.22 0.29
C LEU A 57 -10.05 -7.75 0.92
N THR A 58 -10.47 -6.50 0.69
CA THR A 58 -11.81 -6.02 1.06
C THR A 58 -12.92 -6.64 0.21
N LYS A 59 -12.60 -7.17 -0.98
CA LYS A 59 -13.60 -7.63 -1.93
C LYS A 59 -14.27 -8.94 -1.46
N PRO A 60 -15.58 -9.12 -1.69
CA PRO A 60 -16.33 -10.29 -1.21
C PRO A 60 -15.72 -11.64 -1.65
N GLU A 61 -15.14 -11.71 -2.84
CA GLU A 61 -14.45 -12.91 -3.36
C GLU A 61 -13.24 -13.33 -2.52
N GLN A 62 -12.65 -12.41 -1.74
CA GLN A 62 -11.53 -12.69 -0.85
C GLN A 62 -11.97 -13.12 0.56
N SER A 63 -13.28 -13.17 0.85
CA SER A 63 -13.78 -13.46 2.22
C SER A 63 -13.23 -14.78 2.77
N ALA A 64 -13.22 -15.85 1.97
CA ALA A 64 -12.73 -17.15 2.42
C ALA A 64 -11.23 -17.12 2.79
N TYR A 65 -10.43 -16.35 2.04
CA TYR A 65 -9.02 -16.14 2.36
C TYR A 65 -8.85 -15.38 3.67
N VAL A 66 -9.58 -14.28 3.85
CA VAL A 66 -9.58 -13.46 5.07
C VAL A 66 -10.03 -14.28 6.29
N ASP A 67 -11.06 -15.11 6.13
CA ASP A 67 -11.57 -15.96 7.21
C ASP A 67 -10.53 -17.02 7.62
N GLY A 68 -9.83 -17.65 6.66
CA GLY A 68 -8.72 -18.55 6.95
C GLY A 68 -7.59 -17.87 7.71
N LYS A 69 -7.23 -16.64 7.34
CA LYS A 69 -6.22 -15.85 8.07
C LYS A 69 -6.68 -15.41 9.45
N ALA A 70 -7.96 -15.09 9.62
CA ALA A 70 -8.51 -14.81 10.93
C ALA A 70 -8.44 -16.04 11.86
N GLN A 71 -8.68 -17.25 11.34
CA GLN A 71 -8.53 -18.50 12.10
C GLN A 71 -7.09 -18.76 12.54
N GLU A 72 -6.13 -18.65 11.62
CA GLU A 72 -4.69 -18.78 11.93
C GLU A 72 -4.26 -17.78 13.01
N LEU A 73 -4.65 -16.51 12.86
CA LEU A 73 -4.31 -15.44 13.80
C LEU A 73 -4.98 -15.63 15.17
N ALA A 74 -6.24 -16.04 15.19
CA ALA A 74 -6.97 -16.32 16.43
C ALA A 74 -6.32 -17.44 17.23
N TYR A 75 -5.89 -18.51 16.56
CA TYR A 75 -5.15 -19.61 17.18
C TYR A 75 -3.85 -19.12 17.82
N ILE A 76 -3.04 -18.34 17.10
CA ILE A 76 -1.76 -17.84 17.59
C ILE A 76 -1.94 -16.87 18.77
N ARG A 77 -3.00 -16.05 18.74
CA ARG A 77 -3.29 -15.04 19.78
C ARG A 77 -4.07 -15.58 20.97
N GLY A 78 -4.64 -16.77 20.88
CA GLY A 78 -5.55 -17.30 21.91
C GLY A 78 -6.85 -16.49 22.03
N GLU A 79 -7.30 -15.88 20.93
CA GLU A 79 -8.50 -15.03 20.88
C GLU A 79 -9.65 -15.70 20.12
N HIS A 80 -10.87 -15.17 20.25
CA HIS A 80 -12.02 -15.68 19.51
C HIS A 80 -11.95 -15.29 18.03
N VAL A 81 -12.23 -16.24 17.12
CA VAL A 81 -12.17 -16.03 15.66
C VAL A 81 -12.97 -14.81 15.20
N ASP A 82 -14.23 -14.67 15.63
CA ASP A 82 -15.07 -13.55 15.19
C ASP A 82 -14.50 -12.18 15.58
N PHE A 83 -13.86 -12.10 16.75
CA PHE A 83 -13.21 -10.88 17.21
C PHE A 83 -12.01 -10.55 16.32
N VAL A 84 -11.12 -11.53 16.09
CA VAL A 84 -9.94 -11.36 15.23
C VAL A 84 -10.33 -11.06 13.79
N ARG A 85 -11.35 -11.73 13.25
CA ARG A 85 -11.91 -11.46 11.93
C ARG A 85 -12.34 -10.00 11.85
N LYS A 86 -13.17 -9.52 12.79
CA LYS A 86 -13.64 -8.13 12.80
C LYS A 86 -12.48 -7.13 12.80
N GLN A 87 -11.45 -7.38 13.60
CA GLN A 87 -10.25 -6.55 13.66
C GLN A 87 -9.46 -6.58 12.34
N LEU A 88 -9.26 -7.77 11.76
CA LEU A 88 -8.55 -7.96 10.50
C LEU A 88 -9.27 -7.26 9.34
N ALA A 89 -10.59 -7.45 9.23
CA ALA A 89 -11.41 -6.79 8.23
C ALA A 89 -11.36 -5.25 8.39
N GLY A 90 -11.40 -4.75 9.62
CA GLY A 90 -11.24 -3.32 9.89
C GLY A 90 -9.87 -2.77 9.47
N LEU A 91 -8.80 -3.52 9.73
CA LEU A 91 -7.43 -3.14 9.32
C LEU A 91 -7.31 -3.10 7.79
N ILE A 92 -7.80 -4.13 7.10
CA ILE A 92 -7.76 -4.23 5.64
C ILE A 92 -8.58 -3.09 5.02
N GLN A 93 -9.77 -2.80 5.56
CA GLN A 93 -10.60 -1.69 5.07
C GLN A 93 -9.94 -0.34 5.28
N GLN A 94 -9.31 -0.14 6.45
CA GLN A 94 -8.58 1.10 6.71
C GLN A 94 -7.39 1.27 5.76
N HIS A 95 -6.62 0.21 5.52
CA HIS A 95 -5.54 0.22 4.53
C HIS A 95 -6.07 0.56 3.14
N ALA A 96 -7.19 -0.03 2.71
CA ALA A 96 -7.77 0.25 1.40
C ALA A 96 -8.09 1.74 1.23
N ASN A 97 -8.75 2.34 2.22
CA ASN A 97 -9.07 3.76 2.21
C ASN A 97 -7.80 4.63 2.20
N GLU A 98 -6.81 4.31 3.05
CA GLU A 98 -5.55 5.05 3.12
C GLU A 98 -4.75 4.96 1.81
N TRP A 99 -4.78 3.80 1.14
CA TRP A 99 -4.13 3.60 -0.15
C TRP A 99 -4.79 4.40 -1.26
N ASP A 100 -6.12 4.36 -1.37
CA ASP A 100 -6.85 5.10 -2.39
C ASP A 100 -6.69 6.61 -2.21
N GLU A 101 -6.77 7.11 -0.97
CA GLU A 101 -6.48 8.52 -0.64
C GLU A 101 -5.04 8.90 -0.99
N PHE A 102 -4.08 8.02 -0.70
CA PHE A 102 -2.67 8.26 -1.00
C PHE A 102 -2.42 8.35 -2.51
N VAL A 103 -2.95 7.42 -3.30
CA VAL A 103 -2.82 7.43 -4.77
C VAL A 103 -3.52 8.65 -5.36
N ALA A 104 -4.75 8.96 -4.91
CA ALA A 104 -5.47 10.16 -5.34
C ALA A 104 -4.69 11.45 -5.02
N HIS A 105 -4.02 11.51 -3.87
CA HIS A 105 -3.16 12.65 -3.50
C HIS A 105 -1.96 12.84 -4.43
N GLN A 106 -1.49 11.79 -5.11
CA GLN A 106 -0.41 11.89 -6.10
C GLN A 106 -0.88 12.47 -7.44
N GLY A 107 -2.19 12.45 -7.72
CA GLY A 107 -2.79 12.95 -8.94
C GLY A 107 -2.77 11.95 -10.11
N ASP A 108 -3.69 12.16 -11.05
CA ASP A 108 -3.97 11.23 -12.16
C ASP A 108 -2.80 11.03 -13.14
N SER A 109 -1.85 11.97 -13.17
CA SER A 109 -0.64 11.85 -13.99
C SER A 109 0.45 11.02 -13.33
N SER A 110 0.32 10.66 -12.05
CA SER A 110 1.34 9.91 -11.33
C SER A 110 1.53 8.51 -11.91
N TYR A 111 2.77 8.01 -11.90
CA TYR A 111 3.05 6.60 -12.23
C TYR A 111 2.35 5.61 -11.27
N LEU A 112 1.84 6.07 -10.12
CA LEU A 112 1.07 5.28 -9.17
C LEU A 112 -0.44 5.23 -9.47
N ALA A 113 -0.96 6.13 -10.32
CA ALA A 113 -2.39 6.20 -10.63
C ALA A 113 -3.01 4.85 -11.11
N PRO A 114 -2.30 4.02 -11.90
CA PRO A 114 -2.81 2.71 -12.31
C PRO A 114 -3.02 1.71 -11.16
N PHE A 115 -2.53 1.98 -9.95
CA PHE A 115 -2.59 1.07 -8.81
C PHE A 115 -3.67 1.44 -7.79
N SER A 116 -4.56 2.38 -8.10
CA SER A 116 -5.75 2.64 -7.27
C SER A 116 -6.64 1.39 -7.16
N GLY A 117 -7.35 1.23 -6.03
CA GLY A 117 -8.27 0.12 -5.79
C GLY A 117 -9.46 0.05 -6.75
N ASP A 118 -9.67 1.13 -7.53
CA ASP A 118 -10.70 1.27 -8.55
C ASP A 118 -10.28 0.77 -9.95
N MET A 119 -9.28 -0.12 -10.05
CA MET A 119 -8.98 -0.81 -11.32
C MET A 119 -10.21 -1.60 -11.80
N ARG A 120 -10.97 -0.96 -12.71
CA ARG A 120 -12.06 -1.54 -13.51
C ARG A 120 -11.51 -2.26 -14.73
#